data_AF-G5KFF8-F1
#
_entry.id   AF-G5KFF8-F1
#
_cell.length_a   1.000
_cell.length_b   1.000
_cell.length_c   1.000
_cell.angle_alpha   90.00
_cell.angle_beta   90.00
_cell.angle_gamma   90.00
#
_symmetry.space_group_name_H-M   'P 1'
#
loop_
_entity.id
_entity.type
_entity.pdbx_description
1 polymer ?
#
loop_
_entity_poly.entity_id
_entity_poly.type
_entity_poly.pdbx_seq_one_letter_code
_entity_poly.pdbx_strand_id
1 'polypeptide(L)'
;MVGIINTARYYQSQTEIRTVLNLLADNNGNFPSISVASKRLGTEISPDTKSRFRYYSVLVDKNGKVLSTNLRNILALNEEETIQFARQFIKSGSQSG
;
A
#
# COMPACT_ATOMS: atom_id res chain seq x y z
N MET A 1 18.20 -7.75 -1.98
CA MET A 1 17.21 -6.65 -1.96
C MET A 1 16.06 -7.05 -1.06
N VAL A 2 15.50 -6.08 -0.36
CA VAL A 2 14.28 -6.22 0.47
C VAL A 2 13.17 -5.50 -0.32
N GLY A 3 11.99 -6.10 -0.44
CA GLY A 3 10.88 -5.59 -1.24
C GLY A 3 9.71 -5.12 -0.38
N ILE A 4 8.86 -4.26 -0.92
CA ILE A 4 7.63 -3.78 -0.26
C ILE A 4 6.43 -4.15 -1.12
N ILE A 5 5.43 -4.78 -0.50
CA ILE A 5 4.13 -5.07 -1.12
C ILE A 5 3.12 -4.06 -0.58
N ASN A 6 2.36 -3.43 -1.49
CA ASN A 6 1.30 -2.48 -1.14
C ASN A 6 -0.04 -2.97 -1.72
N THR A 7 -1.10 -2.79 -0.94
CA THR A 7 -2.48 -3.07 -1.35
C THR A 7 -3.39 -1.95 -0.88
N ALA A 8 -4.32 -1.51 -1.72
CA ALA A 8 -5.26 -0.42 -1.43
C ALA A 8 -6.69 -0.81 -1.83
N ARG A 9 -7.68 -0.44 -1.02
CA ARG A 9 -9.11 -0.62 -1.35
C ARG A 9 -9.81 0.74 -1.44
N TYR A 10 -10.28 1.10 -2.63
CA TYR A 10 -11.03 2.33 -2.91
C TYR A 10 -12.11 2.07 -3.97
N TYR A 11 -13.27 2.72 -3.88
CA TYR A 11 -14.43 2.54 -4.80
C TYR A 11 -14.32 3.38 -6.08
N GLN A 12 -13.18 3.36 -6.77
CA GLN A 12 -12.92 4.19 -7.95
C GLN A 12 -12.00 3.44 -8.94
N SER A 13 -11.65 4.07 -10.06
CA SER A 13 -11.08 3.40 -11.24
C SER A 13 -9.74 2.69 -10.95
N GLN A 14 -9.44 1.62 -11.71
CA GLN A 14 -8.16 0.88 -11.60
C GLN A 14 -6.91 1.78 -11.74
N THR A 15 -7.03 2.90 -12.44
CA THR A 15 -5.95 3.89 -12.63
C THR A 15 -5.63 4.65 -11.34
N GLU A 16 -6.63 5.00 -10.54
CA GLU A 16 -6.43 5.69 -9.26
C GLU A 16 -5.77 4.75 -8.24
N ILE A 17 -6.18 3.48 -8.21
CA ILE A 17 -5.57 2.46 -7.35
C ILE A 17 -4.07 2.33 -7.67
N ARG A 18 -3.70 2.17 -8.94
CA ARG A 18 -2.28 2.06 -9.35
C ARG A 18 -1.47 3.29 -8.97
N THR A 19 -2.02 4.49 -9.16
CA THR A 19 -1.33 5.73 -8.82
C THR A 19 -1.07 5.83 -7.31
N VAL A 20 -2.05 5.46 -6.48
CA VAL A 20 -1.89 5.43 -5.03
C VAL A 20 -0.89 4.34 -4.60
N LEU A 21 -0.92 3.15 -5.21
CA LEU A 21 0.03 2.09 -4.91
C LEU A 21 1.47 2.49 -5.23
N ASN A 22 1.70 3.18 -6.36
CA ASN A 22 3.02 3.74 -6.70
C ASN A 22 3.45 4.82 -5.70
N LEU A 23 2.52 5.71 -5.30
CA LEU A 23 2.79 6.73 -4.29
C LEU A 23 3.24 6.10 -2.95
N LEU A 24 2.61 5.00 -2.54
CA LEU A 24 2.99 4.25 -1.34
C LEU A 24 4.33 3.55 -1.52
N ALA A 25 4.57 2.88 -2.65
CA ALA A 25 5.82 2.18 -2.93
C ALA A 25 7.03 3.13 -2.92
N ASP A 26 6.91 4.29 -3.57
CA ASP A 26 7.93 5.35 -3.61
C ASP A 26 8.23 5.93 -2.22
N ASN A 27 7.32 5.78 -1.27
CA ASN A 27 7.41 6.35 0.08
C ASN A 27 7.38 5.25 1.17
N ASN A 28 8.02 4.11 0.89
CA ASN A 28 8.26 3.02 1.84
C ASN A 28 6.97 2.48 2.49
N GLY A 29 5.89 2.41 1.73
CA GLY A 29 4.58 1.93 2.18
C GLY A 29 3.83 2.89 3.11
N ASN A 30 4.23 4.17 3.16
CA ASN A 30 3.56 5.21 3.94
C ASN A 30 2.92 6.24 3.02
N PHE A 31 1.72 6.72 3.36
CA PHE A 31 1.13 7.84 2.63
C PHE A 31 1.90 9.13 2.92
N PRO A 32 2.37 9.87 1.89
CA PRO A 32 3.20 11.06 2.09
C PRO A 32 2.41 12.24 2.67
N SER A 33 3.06 13.39 2.80
CA SER A 33 2.36 14.63 3.16
C SER A 33 1.33 15.00 2.09
N ILE A 34 0.29 15.74 2.48
CA ILE A 34 -0.79 16.14 1.57
C ILE A 34 -0.26 16.93 0.37
N SER A 35 0.70 17.83 0.59
CA SER A 35 1.33 18.62 -0.48
C SER A 35 2.04 17.73 -1.50
N VAL A 36 2.82 16.75 -1.02
CA VAL A 36 3.52 15.79 -1.91
C VAL A 36 2.54 14.88 -2.64
N ALA A 37 1.52 14.37 -1.95
CA ALA A 37 0.47 13.56 -2.55
C ALA A 37 -0.27 14.34 -3.65
N SER A 38 -0.66 15.59 -3.37
CA SER A 38 -1.40 16.41 -4.33
C SER A 38 -0.59 16.68 -5.60
N LYS A 39 0.70 17.00 -5.43
CA LYS A 39 1.62 17.20 -6.56
C LYS A 39 1.80 15.93 -7.39
N ARG A 40 1.92 14.77 -6.76
CA ARG A 40 2.10 13.47 -7.44
C ARG A 40 0.85 12.97 -8.14
N LEU A 41 -0.33 13.24 -7.55
CA LEU A 41 -1.61 12.81 -8.08
C LEU A 41 -2.20 13.81 -9.10
N GLY A 42 -1.60 15.00 -9.24
CA GLY A 42 -2.09 16.03 -10.16
C GLY A 42 -3.44 16.62 -9.75
N THR A 43 -3.86 16.40 -8.51
CA THR A 43 -5.15 16.84 -7.95
C THR A 43 -4.97 17.18 -6.48
N GLU A 44 -5.79 18.09 -5.97
CA GLU A 44 -5.72 18.50 -4.57
C GLU A 44 -6.25 17.38 -3.66
N ILE A 45 -5.45 16.97 -2.68
CA ILE A 45 -5.84 16.00 -1.67
C ILE A 45 -6.20 16.73 -0.38
N SER A 46 -7.42 16.55 0.10
CA SER A 46 -7.82 17.05 1.42
C SER A 46 -7.43 16.07 2.54
N PRO A 47 -7.31 16.52 3.80
CA PRO A 47 -7.14 15.62 4.95
C PRO A 47 -8.24 14.55 5.04
N ASP A 48 -9.47 14.93 4.69
CA ASP A 48 -10.63 14.03 4.63
C ASP A 48 -10.49 12.98 3.52
N THR A 49 -9.97 13.37 2.36
CA THR A 49 -9.65 12.40 1.28
C THR A 49 -8.54 11.46 1.71
N LYS A 50 -7.49 11.98 2.36
CA LYS A 50 -6.39 11.17 2.89
C LYS A 50 -6.89 10.12 3.90
N SER A 51 -7.80 10.49 4.80
CA SER A 51 -8.31 9.61 5.86
C SER A 51 -9.19 8.47 5.32
N ARG A 52 -9.74 8.62 4.10
CA ARG A 52 -10.53 7.59 3.42
C ARG A 52 -9.68 6.47 2.81
N PHE A 53 -8.41 6.71 2.49
CA PHE A 53 -7.58 5.64 1.93
C PHE A 53 -7.36 4.53 2.95
N ARG A 54 -7.69 3.30 2.56
CA ARG A 54 -7.44 2.08 3.33
C ARG A 54 -6.36 1.28 2.64
N TYR A 55 -5.23 1.10 3.30
CA TYR A 55 -4.09 0.39 2.76
C TYR A 55 -3.26 -0.26 3.87
N TYR A 56 -2.46 -1.24 3.50
CA TYR A 56 -1.41 -1.81 4.32
C TYR A 56 -0.14 -1.99 3.49
N SER A 57 0.99 -2.11 4.19
CA SER A 57 2.26 -2.45 3.55
C SER A 57 2.96 -3.59 4.29
N VAL A 58 3.65 -4.43 3.52
CA VAL A 58 4.41 -5.58 4.03
C VAL A 58 5.83 -5.50 3.50
N LEU A 59 6.81 -5.53 4.42
CA LEU A 59 8.21 -5.61 4.09
C LEU A 59 8.62 -7.09 4.01
N VAL A 60 9.27 -7.48 2.93
CA VAL A 60 9.69 -8.87 2.69
C VAL A 60 11.16 -8.95 2.31
N ASP A 61 11.84 -10.00 2.75
CA ASP A 61 13.22 -10.26 2.32
C ASP A 61 13.28 -10.86 0.90
N LYS A 62 14.51 -11.10 0.44
CA LYS A 62 14.78 -11.69 -0.89
C LYS A 62 14.18 -13.09 -1.11
N ASN A 63 13.83 -13.79 -0.04
CA ASN A 63 13.24 -15.13 -0.07
C ASN A 63 11.71 -15.08 0.09
N GLY A 64 11.12 -13.89 0.16
CA GLY A 64 9.69 -13.71 0.40
C GLY A 64 9.28 -13.91 1.86
N LYS A 65 10.22 -13.92 2.81
CA LYS A 65 9.90 -13.95 4.23
C LYS A 65 9.44 -12.55 4.66
N VAL A 66 8.28 -12.48 5.30
CA VAL A 66 7.77 -11.23 5.90
C VAL A 66 8.69 -10.81 7.05
N LEU A 67 9.17 -9.57 6.98
CA LEU A 67 10.00 -8.93 7.99
C LEU A 67 9.17 -8.03 8.90
N SER A 68 8.17 -7.34 8.37
CA SER A 68 7.25 -6.48 9.14
C SER A 68 5.98 -6.16 8.36
N THR A 69 4.89 -5.89 9.07
CA THR A 69 3.62 -5.40 8.50
C THR A 69 3.24 -4.02 9.08
N ASN A 70 2.64 -3.16 8.26
CA ASN A 70 2.05 -1.89 8.69
C ASN A 70 0.56 -1.86 8.36
N LEU A 71 -0.27 -2.05 9.39
CA LEU A 71 -1.73 -2.10 9.30
C LEU A 71 -2.42 -0.82 9.75
N ARG A 72 -1.67 0.26 10.05
CA ARG A 72 -2.22 1.47 10.69
C ARG A 72 -3.34 2.15 9.91
N ASN A 73 -3.43 1.91 8.61
CA ASN A 73 -4.40 2.54 7.73
C ASN A 73 -5.53 1.58 7.30
N ILE A 74 -5.60 0.37 7.86
CA ILE A 74 -6.68 -0.58 7.61
C ILE A 74 -7.03 -1.36 8.90
N LEU A 75 -8.24 -1.17 9.40
CA LEU A 75 -8.70 -1.85 10.63
C LEU A 75 -9.31 -3.24 10.36
N ALA A 76 -9.60 -3.55 9.10
CA ALA A 76 -10.35 -4.74 8.71
C ALA A 76 -9.49 -6.01 8.61
N LEU A 77 -8.18 -5.92 8.83
CA LEU A 77 -7.24 -7.03 8.70
C LEU A 77 -6.38 -7.15 9.94
N ASN A 78 -6.12 -8.39 10.36
CA ASN A 78 -5.09 -8.70 11.34
C ASN A 78 -3.76 -9.08 10.67
N GLU A 79 -2.71 -9.25 11.49
CA GLU A 79 -1.36 -9.55 11.01
C GLU A 79 -1.28 -10.91 10.31
N GLU A 80 -1.98 -11.93 10.82
CA GLU A 80 -1.98 -13.28 10.23
C GLU A 80 -2.63 -13.29 8.84
N GLU A 81 -3.81 -12.67 8.69
CA GLU A 81 -4.48 -12.49 7.40
C GLU A 81 -3.59 -11.74 6.41
N THR A 82 -2.91 -10.68 6.88
CA THR A 82 -2.01 -9.88 6.06
C THR A 82 -0.80 -10.69 5.57
N ILE A 83 -0.21 -11.51 6.44
CA ILE A 83 0.90 -12.40 6.06
C ILE A 83 0.43 -13.44 5.04
N GLN A 84 -0.79 -13.98 5.18
CA GLN A 84 -1.35 -14.91 4.19
C GLN A 84 -1.54 -14.25 2.83
N PHE A 85 -2.10 -13.03 2.78
CA PHE A 85 -2.23 -12.28 1.53
C PHE A 85 -0.86 -11.98 0.90
N ALA A 86 0.11 -11.51 1.69
CA ALA A 86 1.46 -11.26 1.20
C ALA A 86 2.12 -12.51 0.62
N ARG A 87 1.97 -13.67 1.26
CA ARG A 87 2.49 -14.96 0.75
C ARG A 87 1.84 -15.36 -0.57
N GLN A 88 0.54 -15.17 -0.73
CA GLN A 88 -0.15 -15.43 -2.00
C GLN A 88 0.35 -14.49 -3.10
N PHE A 89 0.59 -13.21 -2.76
CA PHE A 89 1.09 -12.20 -3.68
C PHE A 89 2.53 -12.46 -4.15
N ILE A 90 3.40 -12.91 -3.24
CA ILE A 90 4.78 -13.28 -3.56
C ILE A 90 4.80 -14.49 -4.51
N LYS A 91 3.93 -15.48 -4.28
CA LYS A 91 3.80 -16.65 -5.15
C LYS A 91 3.32 -16.30 -6.56
N SER A 92 2.54 -15.24 -6.73
CA SER A 92 2.08 -14.77 -8.05
C SER A 92 3.10 -13.88 -8.78
N GLY A 93 4.23 -13.53 -8.14
CA GLY A 93 5.28 -12.68 -8.72
C GLY A 93 4.87 -11.20 -8.87
N SER A 94 3.75 -10.78 -8.30
CA SER A 94 3.22 -9.42 -8.43
C SER A 94 3.74 -8.51 -7.30
N GLN A 95 3.95 -7.22 -7.58
CA GLN A 95 4.42 -6.23 -6.60
C GLN A 95 3.32 -5.29 -6.08
N SER A 96 2.11 -5.38 -6.65
CA SER A 96 0.96 -4.51 -6.35
C SER A 96 -0.36 -5.24 -6.57
N GLY A 97 -1.33 -5.12 -5.66
CA GLY A 97 -2.64 -5.81 -5.70
C GLY A 97 -3.80 -5.00 -5.16
#